data_AF-A0A2B4RPK6-F1
#
_entry.id   AF-A0A2B4RPK6-F1
#
_cell.length_a   1.000
_cell.length_b   1.000
_cell.length_c   1.000
_cell.angle_alpha   90.00
_cell.angle_beta   90.00
_cell.angle_gamma   90.00
#
_symmetry.space_group_name_H-M   'P 1'
#
loop_
_entity.id
_entity.type
_entity.pdbx_description
1 polymer ?
#
loop_
_entity_poly.entity_id
_entity_poly.type
_entity_poly.pdbx_seq_one_letter_code
_entity_poly.pdbx_strand_id
1 'polypeptide(L)'
;MHLCIIFILCAVVYGISRNSEPDLKAINFSDKITGQKLNEGLIREIEVDSETSCQFECVAEERCQSYNFRTIKGDSKQFKCQLSDSDRFIGFANFTEDKDFIYRGMMSVCEKDRFQCGKKGICIPNYEDGSTRCKCADGYSGEPCKGKSCSQLFEDGFNTSGVYAINPDGGKPIQVLCEMATEAGGWTVFQRRWDGSVDFYLGWESYKNGFGNLNGEFWLGNDNLRRLTAADEVMLRVDLEDFDGNVAYAEYTTFKVAGEADKYRLIIGGYNGTAGDSMTRHK
;
A
#
# COMPACT_ATOMS: atom_id res chain seq x y z
N MET A 1 15.98 43.55 -75.38
CA MET A 1 14.76 43.34 -74.57
C MET A 1 14.56 41.83 -74.42
N HIS A 2 15.00 41.25 -73.31
CA HIS A 2 14.80 39.82 -73.05
C HIS A 2 13.44 39.63 -72.36
N LEU A 3 12.49 39.01 -73.08
CA LEU A 3 11.23 38.56 -72.53
C LEU A 3 11.49 37.30 -71.68
N CYS A 4 11.26 37.40 -70.37
CA CYS A 4 11.31 36.27 -69.44
C CYS A 4 9.88 35.73 -69.30
N ILE A 5 9.60 34.55 -69.85
CA ILE A 5 8.30 33.87 -69.71
C ILE A 5 8.40 32.89 -68.54
N ILE A 6 7.67 33.17 -67.46
CA ILE A 6 7.54 32.28 -66.30
C ILE A 6 6.33 31.37 -66.54
N PHE A 7 6.55 30.06 -66.64
CA PHE A 7 5.48 29.07 -66.61
C PHE A 7 5.19 28.67 -65.16
N ILE A 8 3.96 28.91 -64.70
CA ILE A 8 3.46 28.42 -63.42
C ILE A 8 2.75 27.09 -63.68
N LEU A 9 3.32 25.99 -63.19
CA LEU A 9 2.66 24.67 -63.16
C LEU A 9 1.99 24.50 -61.78
N CYS A 10 0.66 24.49 -61.74
CA CYS A 10 -0.09 24.01 -60.58
C CYS A 10 -0.14 22.48 -60.63
N ALA A 11 0.57 21.82 -59.73
CA ALA A 11 0.30 20.42 -59.41
C ALA A 11 -0.78 20.37 -58.32
N VAL A 12 -1.90 19.70 -58.60
CA VAL A 12 -2.88 19.35 -57.57
C VAL A 12 -2.25 18.27 -56.71
N VAL A 13 -1.76 18.65 -55.53
CA VAL A 13 -1.37 17.67 -54.51
C VAL A 13 -2.66 17.11 -53.93
N TYR A 14 -3.02 15.88 -54.29
CA TYR A 14 -3.99 15.12 -53.53
C TYR A 14 -3.37 14.90 -52.15
N GLY A 15 -3.82 15.69 -51.17
CA GLY A 15 -3.54 15.43 -49.77
C GLY A 15 -4.09 14.05 -49.44
N ILE A 16 -3.19 13.07 -49.29
CA ILE A 16 -3.53 11.83 -48.60
C ILE A 16 -3.83 12.28 -47.19
N SER A 17 -5.11 12.23 -46.80
CA SER A 17 -5.50 12.29 -45.40
C SER A 17 -4.69 11.20 -44.70
N ARG A 18 -3.63 11.59 -43.99
CA ARG A 18 -3.06 10.72 -42.96
C ARG A 18 -4.15 10.59 -41.91
N ASN A 19 -4.99 9.57 -42.05
CA ASN A 19 -5.63 8.99 -40.89
C ASN A 19 -4.47 8.43 -40.07
N SER A 20 -3.98 9.25 -39.15
CA SER A 20 -3.22 8.75 -38.01
C SER A 20 -4.19 7.85 -37.26
N GLU A 21 -4.09 6.55 -37.52
CA GLU A 21 -4.67 5.53 -36.65
C GLU A 21 -4.29 5.92 -35.22
N PRO A 22 -5.27 6.09 -34.31
CA PRO A 22 -4.95 6.38 -32.93
C PRO A 22 -4.10 5.23 -32.40
N ASP A 23 -3.11 5.56 -31.57
CA ASP A 23 -2.14 4.62 -30.98
C ASP A 23 -2.77 3.24 -30.73
N LEU A 24 -2.38 2.26 -31.54
CA LEU A 24 -2.80 0.87 -31.36
C LEU A 24 -2.27 0.39 -30.00
N LYS A 25 -3.12 0.47 -28.97
CA LYS A 25 -2.84 -0.11 -27.64
C LYS A 25 -2.88 -1.63 -27.77
N ALA A 26 -1.71 -2.24 -27.88
CA ALA A 26 -1.57 -3.68 -27.81
C ALA A 26 -1.80 -4.14 -26.36
N ILE A 27 -3.03 -4.57 -26.06
CA ILE A 27 -3.41 -5.10 -24.75
C ILE A 27 -3.46 -6.62 -24.81
N ASN A 28 -2.80 -7.26 -23.86
CA ASN A 28 -2.91 -8.69 -23.63
C ASN A 28 -3.94 -8.96 -22.54
N PHE A 29 -4.66 -10.07 -22.63
CA PHE A 29 -5.60 -10.51 -21.60
C PHE A 29 -5.06 -11.72 -20.83
N SER A 30 -5.34 -11.77 -19.53
CA SER A 30 -4.93 -12.86 -18.63
C SER A 30 -5.67 -14.17 -18.91
N ASP A 31 -5.19 -15.28 -18.32
CA ASP A 31 -5.92 -16.55 -18.34
C ASP A 31 -7.36 -16.39 -17.86
N LYS A 32 -8.28 -17.15 -18.48
CA LYS A 32 -9.70 -17.10 -18.15
C LYS A 32 -9.99 -17.75 -16.80
N ILE A 33 -10.92 -17.16 -16.05
CA ILE A 33 -11.51 -17.77 -14.86
C ILE A 33 -12.87 -18.36 -15.28
N THR A 34 -13.06 -19.66 -15.11
CA THR A 34 -14.26 -20.36 -15.59
C THR A 34 -15.28 -20.52 -14.48
N GLY A 35 -16.56 -20.34 -14.80
CA GLY A 35 -17.67 -20.57 -13.88
C GLY A 35 -17.86 -19.46 -12.84
N GLN A 36 -17.29 -18.29 -13.10
CA GLN A 36 -17.42 -17.12 -12.25
C GLN A 36 -17.63 -15.88 -13.11
N LYS A 37 -18.31 -14.89 -12.54
CA LYS A 37 -18.45 -13.56 -13.12
C LYS A 37 -18.20 -12.48 -12.07
N LEU A 38 -17.58 -11.38 -12.49
CA LEU A 38 -17.41 -10.19 -11.68
C LEU A 38 -18.67 -9.32 -11.79
N ASN A 39 -19.33 -9.01 -10.67
CA ASN A 39 -20.53 -8.17 -10.69
C ASN A 39 -20.26 -6.68 -10.43
N GLU A 40 -19.02 -6.33 -10.14
CA GLU A 40 -18.61 -4.96 -9.89
C GLU A 40 -18.21 -4.25 -11.18
N GLY A 41 -18.46 -2.95 -11.25
CA GLY A 41 -17.93 -2.10 -12.31
C GLY A 41 -18.57 -2.28 -13.69
N LEU A 42 -19.75 -2.89 -13.80
CA LEU A 42 -20.41 -3.08 -15.10
C LEU A 42 -20.56 -1.74 -15.84
N ILE A 43 -19.87 -1.63 -16.97
CA ILE A 43 -19.96 -0.48 -17.88
C ILE A 43 -21.19 -0.66 -18.79
N ARG A 44 -21.23 -1.79 -19.50
CA ARG A 44 -22.31 -2.16 -20.42
C ARG A 44 -22.32 -3.64 -20.75
N GLU A 45 -23.46 -4.11 -21.22
CA GLU A 45 -23.65 -5.46 -21.76
C GLU A 45 -23.97 -5.38 -23.26
N ILE A 46 -23.28 -6.19 -24.06
CA ILE A 46 -23.38 -6.22 -25.52
C ILE A 46 -23.43 -7.65 -26.04
N GLU A 47 -24.05 -7.84 -27.21
CA GLU A 47 -24.05 -9.10 -27.94
C GLU A 47 -22.91 -9.10 -28.96
N VAL A 48 -22.14 -10.18 -29.00
CA VAL A 48 -20.98 -10.35 -29.86
C VAL A 48 -20.98 -11.74 -30.50
N ASP A 49 -20.25 -11.89 -31.60
CA ASP A 49 -20.14 -13.15 -32.36
C ASP A 49 -18.96 -14.04 -31.93
N SER A 50 -18.05 -13.52 -31.10
CA SER A 50 -16.90 -14.25 -30.59
C SER A 50 -16.33 -13.61 -29.32
N GLU A 51 -15.50 -14.35 -28.57
CA GLU A 51 -14.75 -13.79 -27.44
C GLU A 51 -13.76 -12.71 -27.90
N THR A 52 -13.15 -12.87 -29.08
CA THR A 52 -12.24 -11.89 -29.66
C THR A 52 -12.93 -10.56 -29.92
N SER A 53 -14.18 -10.58 -30.39
CA SER A 53 -14.99 -9.36 -30.56
C SER A 53 -15.25 -8.67 -29.22
N CYS A 54 -15.51 -9.42 -28.14
CA CYS A 54 -15.60 -8.87 -26.78
C CYS A 54 -14.28 -8.22 -26.31
N GLN A 55 -13.13 -8.82 -26.65
CA GLN A 55 -11.82 -8.23 -26.35
C GLN A 55 -11.63 -6.90 -27.08
N PHE A 56 -11.95 -6.81 -28.37
CA PHE A 56 -11.86 -5.56 -29.12
C PHE A 56 -12.78 -4.48 -28.55
N GLU A 57 -14.00 -4.84 -28.17
CA GLU A 57 -14.95 -3.94 -27.51
C GLU A 57 -14.41 -3.42 -26.18
N CYS A 58 -13.74 -4.28 -25.39
CA CYS A 58 -13.09 -3.85 -24.16
C CYS A 58 -11.91 -2.91 -24.44
N VAL A 59 -11.04 -3.22 -25.40
CA VAL A 59 -9.88 -2.36 -25.74
C VAL A 59 -10.33 -0.99 -26.28
N ALA A 60 -11.47 -0.95 -26.99
CA ALA A 60 -12.04 0.29 -27.52
C ALA A 60 -12.72 1.16 -26.44
N GLU A 61 -13.14 0.55 -25.34
CA GLU A 61 -13.74 1.26 -24.20
C GLU A 61 -12.64 1.69 -23.22
N GLU A 62 -12.39 2.99 -23.14
CA GLU A 62 -11.28 3.58 -22.36
C GLU A 62 -11.28 3.15 -20.90
N ARG A 63 -12.46 2.93 -20.32
CA ARG A 63 -12.62 2.52 -18.92
C ARG A 63 -12.56 1.02 -18.70
N CYS A 64 -12.58 0.20 -19.74
CA CYS A 64 -12.67 -1.25 -19.58
C CYS A 64 -11.35 -1.81 -19.03
N GLN A 65 -11.45 -2.61 -17.98
CA GLN A 65 -10.33 -3.34 -17.37
C GLN A 65 -10.53 -4.85 -17.47
N SER A 66 -11.77 -5.30 -17.55
CA SER A 66 -12.11 -6.72 -17.66
C SER A 66 -13.47 -6.93 -18.32
N TYR A 67 -13.79 -8.19 -18.62
CA TYR A 67 -15.12 -8.56 -19.09
C TYR A 67 -15.57 -9.93 -18.57
N ASN A 68 -16.88 -10.09 -18.43
CA ASN A 68 -17.52 -11.41 -18.37
C ASN A 68 -18.02 -11.79 -19.76
N PHE A 69 -17.97 -13.08 -20.09
CA PHE A 69 -18.39 -13.61 -21.38
C PHE A 69 -19.15 -14.92 -21.21
N ARG A 70 -20.27 -15.07 -21.93
CA ARG A 70 -21.03 -16.33 -21.95
C ARG A 70 -21.72 -16.59 -23.28
N THR A 71 -22.07 -17.85 -23.52
CA THR A 71 -22.94 -18.24 -24.64
C THR A 71 -24.41 -17.92 -24.32
N ILE A 72 -25.17 -17.45 -25.30
CA ILE A 72 -26.62 -17.25 -25.17
C ILE A 72 -27.33 -18.59 -25.38
N LYS A 73 -28.23 -18.97 -24.45
CA LYS A 73 -28.98 -20.24 -24.55
C LYS A 73 -29.90 -20.21 -25.77
N GLY A 74 -29.68 -21.14 -26.71
CA GLY A 74 -30.50 -21.29 -27.92
C GLY A 74 -29.82 -20.85 -29.22
N ASP A 75 -28.67 -20.16 -29.15
CA ASP A 75 -27.86 -19.80 -30.33
C ASP A 75 -26.38 -20.02 -30.03
N SER A 76 -25.74 -20.95 -30.74
CA SER A 76 -24.32 -21.29 -30.54
C SER A 76 -23.36 -20.26 -31.14
N LYS A 77 -23.87 -19.26 -31.88
CA LYS A 77 -23.07 -18.21 -32.53
C LYS A 77 -23.21 -16.84 -31.89
N GLN A 78 -24.08 -16.71 -30.89
CA GLN A 78 -24.30 -15.44 -30.22
C GLN A 78 -23.87 -15.52 -28.75
N PHE A 79 -23.04 -14.56 -28.36
CA PHE A 79 -22.46 -14.49 -27.04
C PHE A 79 -22.83 -13.17 -26.39
N LYS A 80 -22.88 -13.19 -25.05
CA LYS A 80 -23.12 -12.02 -24.22
C LYS A 80 -21.80 -11.62 -23.56
N CYS A 81 -21.40 -10.38 -23.79
CA CYS A 81 -20.18 -9.77 -23.29
C CYS A 81 -20.56 -8.63 -22.34
N GLN A 82 -20.00 -8.63 -21.14
CA GLN A 82 -20.23 -7.61 -20.12
C GLN A 82 -18.90 -6.93 -19.83
N LEU A 83 -18.73 -5.68 -20.27
CA LEU A 83 -17.52 -4.89 -20.03
C LEU A 83 -17.55 -4.31 -18.62
N SER A 84 -16.42 -4.29 -17.92
CA SER A 84 -16.29 -3.77 -16.56
C SER A 84 -15.11 -2.83 -16.40
N ASP A 85 -15.29 -1.77 -15.60
CA ASP A 85 -14.23 -0.84 -15.16
C ASP A 85 -13.53 -1.28 -13.86
N SER A 86 -13.82 -2.52 -13.42
CA SER A 86 -13.14 -3.19 -12.32
C SER A 86 -12.40 -4.43 -12.82
N ASP A 87 -11.56 -5.01 -11.97
CA ASP A 87 -10.82 -6.24 -12.26
C ASP A 87 -10.76 -7.13 -11.00
N ARG A 88 -10.36 -8.38 -11.21
CA ARG A 88 -10.25 -9.45 -10.22
C ARG A 88 -9.40 -9.13 -9.01
N PHE A 89 -8.50 -8.17 -9.15
CA PHE A 89 -7.64 -7.75 -8.05
C PHE A 89 -8.41 -6.92 -7.02
N ILE A 90 -9.25 -5.99 -7.46
CA ILE A 90 -9.99 -5.08 -6.58
C ILE A 90 -11.21 -5.79 -5.96
N GLY A 91 -11.71 -6.85 -6.62
CA GLY A 91 -13.00 -7.48 -6.31
C GLY A 91 -13.01 -9.01 -6.16
N PHE A 92 -12.01 -9.65 -5.54
CA PHE A 92 -12.08 -11.12 -5.31
C PHE A 92 -13.34 -11.54 -4.53
N ALA A 93 -13.85 -10.67 -3.65
CA ALA A 93 -15.11 -10.87 -2.92
C ALA A 93 -16.38 -10.61 -3.77
N ASN A 94 -16.24 -9.99 -4.94
CA ASN A 94 -17.36 -9.59 -5.82
C ASN A 94 -17.57 -10.55 -7.00
N PHE A 95 -16.81 -11.65 -7.05
CA PHE A 95 -17.11 -12.77 -7.92
C PHE A 95 -18.30 -13.58 -7.39
N THR A 96 -19.24 -13.88 -8.27
CA THR A 96 -20.27 -14.89 -8.01
C THR A 96 -20.05 -16.10 -8.88
N GLU A 97 -20.32 -17.28 -8.34
CA GLU A 97 -20.34 -18.52 -9.11
C GLU A 97 -21.49 -18.45 -10.14
N ASP A 98 -21.14 -18.61 -11.41
CA ASP A 98 -22.07 -18.67 -12.53
C ASP A 98 -21.42 -19.51 -13.63
N LYS A 99 -21.82 -20.79 -13.71
CA LYS A 99 -21.20 -21.80 -14.59
C LYS A 99 -21.32 -21.48 -16.08
N ASP A 100 -22.24 -20.61 -16.44
CA ASP A 100 -22.45 -20.19 -17.83
C ASP A 100 -21.43 -19.11 -18.24
N PHE A 101 -20.79 -18.42 -17.30
CA PHE A 101 -19.83 -17.35 -17.58
C PHE A 101 -18.36 -17.78 -17.46
N ILE A 102 -17.55 -17.13 -18.28
CA ILE A 102 -16.12 -16.97 -18.05
C ILE A 102 -15.82 -15.51 -17.76
N TYR A 103 -14.75 -15.27 -17.03
CA TYR A 103 -14.20 -13.95 -16.76
C TYR A 103 -12.79 -13.83 -17.36
N ARG A 104 -12.47 -12.65 -17.90
CA ARG A 104 -11.11 -12.31 -18.36
C ARG A 104 -10.77 -10.85 -18.02
N GLY A 105 -9.61 -10.63 -17.41
CA GLY A 105 -9.07 -9.31 -17.18
C GLY A 105 -7.91 -8.99 -18.10
N MET A 106 -7.54 -7.71 -18.19
CA MET A 106 -6.31 -7.30 -18.85
C MET A 106 -5.09 -7.87 -18.10
N MET A 107 -4.01 -8.10 -18.85
CA MET A 107 -2.74 -8.57 -18.29
C MET A 107 -2.00 -7.42 -17.60
N SER A 108 -1.55 -7.61 -16.38
CA SER A 108 -0.85 -6.61 -15.57
C SER A 108 0.40 -7.17 -14.88
N VAL A 109 1.08 -6.31 -14.12
CA VAL A 109 2.22 -6.69 -13.27
C VAL A 109 1.77 -7.52 -12.06
N CYS A 110 0.54 -7.33 -11.57
CA CYS A 110 -0.01 -8.00 -10.39
C CYS A 110 -0.13 -9.54 -10.57
N GLU A 111 -0.13 -10.06 -11.79
CA GLU A 111 -0.12 -11.49 -12.09
C GLU A 111 1.24 -12.12 -11.84
N LYS A 112 2.30 -11.37 -12.16
CA LYS A 112 3.68 -11.84 -12.09
C LYS A 112 4.21 -11.77 -10.67
N ASP A 113 3.87 -10.70 -9.94
CA ASP A 113 4.30 -10.50 -8.57
C ASP A 113 3.13 -10.28 -7.62
N ARG A 114 2.41 -11.36 -7.32
CA ARG A 114 1.28 -11.34 -6.38
C ARG A 114 1.68 -10.98 -4.94
N PHE A 115 2.96 -11.02 -4.60
CA PHE A 115 3.45 -10.81 -3.22
C PHE A 115 4.06 -9.43 -2.99
N GLN A 116 4.14 -8.57 -4.01
CA GLN A 116 4.69 -7.21 -3.88
C GLN A 116 4.01 -6.36 -2.80
N CYS A 117 2.71 -6.62 -2.52
CA CYS A 117 1.96 -5.92 -1.49
C CYS A 117 1.97 -6.61 -0.12
N GLY A 118 2.62 -7.77 -0.02
CA GLY A 118 2.57 -8.63 1.17
C GLY A 118 1.22 -9.31 1.39
N LYS A 119 1.12 -10.17 2.41
CA LYS A 119 -0.08 -10.98 2.70
C LYS A 119 -1.32 -10.16 3.08
N LYS A 120 -1.13 -8.91 3.50
CA LYS A 120 -2.17 -8.00 3.99
C LYS A 120 -2.45 -6.86 3.01
N GLY A 121 -2.08 -7.07 1.75
CA GLY A 121 -2.26 -6.10 0.67
C GLY A 121 -2.80 -6.74 -0.59
N ILE A 122 -3.61 -5.97 -1.31
CA ILE A 122 -4.11 -6.27 -2.64
C ILE A 122 -3.31 -5.44 -3.63
N CYS A 123 -2.69 -6.08 -4.62
CA CYS A 123 -2.03 -5.40 -5.73
C CYS A 123 -3.09 -4.83 -6.68
N ILE A 124 -3.05 -3.54 -6.94
CA ILE A 124 -3.96 -2.87 -7.87
C ILE A 124 -3.13 -2.33 -9.04
N PRO A 125 -3.33 -2.85 -10.26
CA PRO A 125 -2.61 -2.35 -11.42
C PRO A 125 -3.22 -1.05 -11.93
N ASN A 126 -2.36 -0.21 -12.53
CA ASN A 126 -2.76 0.87 -13.42
C ASN A 126 -2.50 0.41 -14.86
N TYR A 127 -3.58 0.24 -15.63
CA TYR A 127 -3.51 -0.25 -17.01
C TYR A 127 -3.05 0.83 -18.02
N GLU A 128 -3.02 2.11 -17.63
CA GLU A 128 -2.59 3.19 -18.51
C GLU A 128 -1.06 3.30 -18.61
N ASP A 129 -0.37 3.24 -17.47
CA ASP A 129 1.08 3.43 -17.38
C ASP A 129 1.84 2.17 -16.93
N GLY A 130 1.12 1.09 -16.60
CA GLY A 130 1.70 -0.17 -16.11
C GLY A 130 2.22 -0.11 -14.67
N SER A 131 1.99 0.99 -13.95
CA SER A 131 2.32 1.10 -12.53
C SER A 131 1.38 0.24 -11.67
N THR A 132 1.69 0.13 -10.39
CA THR A 132 0.86 -0.60 -9.43
C THR A 132 0.81 0.15 -8.12
N ARG A 133 -0.23 -0.10 -7.33
CA ARG A 133 -0.34 0.38 -5.95
C ARG A 133 -0.88 -0.71 -5.05
N CYS A 134 -0.57 -0.64 -3.76
CA CYS A 134 -1.10 -1.58 -2.78
C CYS A 134 -2.31 -1.01 -2.04
N LYS A 135 -3.43 -1.73 -2.07
CA LYS A 135 -4.54 -1.51 -1.13
C LYS A 135 -4.33 -2.40 0.08
N CYS A 136 -3.93 -1.80 1.19
CA CYS A 136 -3.70 -2.50 2.44
C CYS A 136 -4.99 -2.76 3.22
N ALA A 137 -5.02 -3.86 3.97
CA ALA A 137 -6.06 -4.13 4.96
C ALA A 137 -6.03 -3.09 6.09
N ASP A 138 -7.12 -3.00 6.85
CA ASP A 138 -7.18 -2.15 8.04
C ASP A 138 -6.04 -2.48 9.01
N GLY A 139 -5.43 -1.44 9.57
CA GLY A 139 -4.24 -1.58 10.41
C GLY A 139 -2.91 -1.68 9.65
N TYR A 140 -2.91 -1.76 8.31
CA TYR A 140 -1.70 -1.88 7.50
C TYR A 140 -1.49 -0.65 6.61
N SER A 141 -0.24 -0.37 6.22
CA SER A 141 0.07 0.70 5.27
C SER A 141 1.39 0.48 4.52
N GLY A 142 1.55 1.24 3.43
CA GLY A 142 2.75 1.28 2.59
C GLY A 142 2.87 0.15 1.59
N GLU A 143 4.02 0.11 0.92
CA GLU A 143 4.29 -0.81 -0.19
C GLU A 143 5.66 -1.48 0.05
N PRO A 144 5.71 -2.77 0.46
CA PRO A 144 4.58 -3.67 0.79
C PRO A 144 3.81 -3.25 2.06
N CYS A 145 2.57 -3.73 2.20
CA CYS A 145 1.74 -3.47 3.37
C CYS A 145 2.35 -4.07 4.63
N LYS A 146 2.71 -3.20 5.59
CA LYS A 146 3.19 -3.56 6.93
C LYS A 146 2.20 -3.08 7.99
N GLY A 147 2.13 -3.79 9.11
CA GLY A 147 1.29 -3.38 10.23
C GLY A 147 1.71 -1.99 10.71
N LYS A 148 0.75 -1.17 11.15
CA LYS A 148 1.00 0.22 11.57
C LYS A 148 1.76 0.31 12.90
N SER A 149 1.65 -0.70 13.75
CA SER A 149 2.27 -0.76 15.08
C SER A 149 2.52 -2.20 15.51
N CYS A 150 3.30 -2.38 16.58
CA CYS A 150 3.42 -3.68 17.23
C CYS A 150 2.07 -4.15 17.80
N SER A 151 1.22 -3.24 18.28
CA SER A 151 -0.15 -3.55 18.74
C SER A 151 -0.98 -4.21 17.63
N GLN A 152 -0.94 -3.65 16.42
CA GLN A 152 -1.65 -4.24 15.28
C GLN A 152 -1.14 -5.65 14.95
N LEU A 153 0.18 -5.84 14.99
CA LEU A 153 0.77 -7.16 14.75
C LEU A 153 0.37 -8.14 15.85
N PHE A 154 0.35 -7.71 17.11
CA PHE A 154 -0.09 -8.53 18.23
C PHE A 154 -1.55 -8.98 18.08
N GLU A 155 -2.45 -8.07 17.71
CA GLU A 155 -3.87 -8.37 17.40
C GLU A 155 -4.03 -9.36 16.24
N ASP A 156 -3.11 -9.32 15.27
CA ASP A 156 -3.06 -10.26 14.14
C ASP A 156 -2.40 -11.61 14.51
N GLY A 157 -2.07 -11.85 15.79
CA GLY A 157 -1.57 -13.11 16.31
C GLY A 157 -0.05 -13.27 16.31
N PHE A 158 0.71 -12.19 16.08
CA PHE A 158 2.16 -12.21 16.22
C PHE A 158 2.55 -12.07 17.70
N ASN A 159 2.73 -13.20 18.38
CA ASN A 159 2.89 -13.26 19.84
C ASN A 159 4.34 -13.50 20.33
N THR A 160 5.33 -13.38 19.45
CA THR A 160 6.75 -13.54 19.81
C THR A 160 7.44 -12.19 19.83
N SER A 161 8.16 -11.87 20.91
CA SER A 161 8.95 -10.65 20.98
C SER A 161 10.13 -10.73 20.00
N GLY A 162 10.46 -9.61 19.35
CA GLY A 162 11.52 -9.59 18.34
C GLY A 162 11.49 -8.34 17.47
N VAL A 163 12.36 -8.31 16.46
CA VAL A 163 12.43 -7.19 15.52
C VAL A 163 11.42 -7.39 14.39
N TYR A 164 10.55 -6.40 14.21
CA TYR A 164 9.53 -6.36 13.16
C TYR A 164 9.64 -5.10 12.33
N ALA A 165 9.21 -5.20 11.06
CA ALA A 165 9.00 -4.04 10.21
C ALA A 165 7.55 -3.55 10.34
N ILE A 166 7.36 -2.30 10.78
CA ILE A 166 6.07 -1.62 10.84
C ILE A 166 6.05 -0.40 9.92
N ASN A 167 4.86 0.07 9.55
CA ASN A 167 4.70 1.29 8.77
C ASN A 167 3.52 2.11 9.31
N PRO A 168 3.76 3.09 10.19
CA PRO A 168 2.68 3.82 10.85
C PRO A 168 1.92 4.77 9.90
N ASP A 169 2.60 5.29 8.87
CA ASP A 169 2.13 6.43 8.06
C ASP A 169 2.15 6.16 6.54
N GLY A 170 2.46 4.94 6.12
CA GLY A 170 2.55 4.56 4.71
C GLY A 170 3.85 4.99 4.02
N GLY A 171 4.76 5.65 4.73
CA GLY A 171 6.07 6.04 4.23
C GLY A 171 7.06 4.87 4.19
N LYS A 172 8.33 5.13 4.52
CA LYS A 172 9.35 4.08 4.60
C LYS A 172 9.13 3.20 5.84
N PRO A 173 9.05 1.86 5.72
CA PRO A 173 8.94 0.98 6.87
C PRO A 173 10.06 1.18 7.90
N ILE A 174 9.71 1.07 9.18
CA ILE A 174 10.59 1.22 10.34
C ILE A 174 10.84 -0.17 10.93
N GLN A 175 12.10 -0.51 11.19
CA GLN A 175 12.44 -1.68 11.99
C GLN A 175 12.35 -1.31 13.47
N VAL A 176 11.58 -2.07 14.25
CA VAL A 176 11.35 -1.83 15.67
C VAL A 176 11.44 -3.12 16.46
N LEU A 177 11.83 -3.02 17.73
CA LEU A 177 11.66 -4.13 18.67
C LEU A 177 10.20 -4.12 19.17
N CYS A 178 9.47 -5.20 18.89
CA CYS A 178 8.17 -5.45 19.49
C CYS A 178 8.30 -6.35 20.71
N GLU A 179 7.77 -5.90 21.84
CA GLU A 179 7.61 -6.72 23.04
C GLU A 179 6.18 -7.27 23.09
N MET A 180 6.06 -8.58 22.86
CA MET A 180 4.78 -9.29 22.72
C MET A 180 4.49 -10.23 23.89
N ALA A 181 5.46 -10.52 24.76
CA ALA A 181 5.36 -11.56 25.77
C ALA A 181 4.72 -11.08 27.09
N THR A 182 4.54 -9.78 27.28
CA THR A 182 3.88 -9.21 28.46
C THR A 182 2.36 -9.41 28.41
N GLU A 183 1.67 -9.36 29.55
CA GLU A 183 0.20 -9.60 29.62
C GLU A 183 -0.62 -8.68 28.70
N ALA A 184 -0.13 -7.48 28.38
CA ALA A 184 -0.76 -6.57 27.43
C ALA A 184 -0.22 -6.71 25.98
N GLY A 185 1.02 -7.18 25.81
CA GLY A 185 1.68 -7.36 24.51
C GLY A 185 1.70 -6.11 23.61
N GLY A 186 2.17 -6.25 22.38
CA GLY A 186 2.02 -5.21 21.35
C GLY A 186 2.84 -3.92 21.54
N TRP A 187 3.84 -3.92 22.43
CA TRP A 187 4.61 -2.71 22.73
C TRP A 187 5.69 -2.47 21.68
N THR A 188 5.76 -1.24 21.16
CA THR A 188 6.88 -0.79 20.33
C THR A 188 7.96 -0.16 21.23
N VAL A 189 9.08 -0.85 21.41
CA VAL A 189 10.20 -0.36 22.22
C VAL A 189 11.02 0.63 21.40
N PHE A 190 11.13 1.87 21.89
CA PHE A 190 11.91 2.93 21.20
C PHE A 190 13.23 3.27 21.89
N GLN A 191 13.42 2.85 23.14
CA GLN A 191 14.66 3.01 23.90
C GLN A 191 14.85 1.78 24.79
N ARG A 192 16.07 1.24 24.84
CA ARG A 192 16.44 0.20 25.83
C ARG A 192 17.84 0.42 26.40
N ARG A 193 17.99 0.35 27.72
CA ARG A 193 19.26 0.32 28.48
C ARG A 193 19.33 -0.96 29.31
N TRP A 194 20.48 -1.60 29.41
CA TRP A 194 20.68 -2.78 30.27
C TRP A 194 22.14 -3.05 30.66
N ASP A 195 23.12 -2.81 29.78
CA ASP A 195 24.52 -3.20 30.00
C ASP A 195 25.55 -2.07 29.79
N GLY A 196 25.11 -0.90 29.31
CA GLY A 196 25.99 0.23 29.01
C GLY A 196 26.91 0.03 27.79
N SER A 197 26.63 -0.95 26.93
CA SER A 197 27.43 -1.26 25.74
C SER A 197 27.37 -0.17 24.65
N VAL A 198 26.39 0.72 24.71
CA VAL A 198 26.19 1.79 23.73
C VAL A 198 26.33 3.16 24.40
N ASP A 199 27.07 4.05 23.78
CA ASP A 199 27.18 5.45 24.21
C ASP A 199 25.91 6.24 23.84
N PHE A 200 25.33 6.92 24.83
CA PHE A 200 24.16 7.78 24.66
C PHE A 200 24.54 9.28 24.72
N TYR A 201 25.81 9.62 24.93
CA TYR A 201 26.31 10.99 24.90
C TYR A 201 26.62 11.43 23.46
N LEU A 202 25.57 11.50 22.64
CA LEU A 202 25.67 11.77 21.21
C LEU A 202 25.02 13.10 20.80
N GLY A 203 25.36 13.57 19.60
CA GLY A 203 24.85 14.82 19.04
C GLY A 203 23.43 14.73 18.47
N TRP A 204 22.90 15.88 18.03
CA TRP A 204 21.55 16.03 17.49
C TRP A 204 21.22 15.04 16.37
N GLU A 205 22.13 14.90 15.40
CA GLU A 205 21.93 14.05 14.23
C GLU A 205 21.78 12.57 14.60
N SER A 206 22.52 12.10 15.61
CA SER A 206 22.39 10.73 16.12
C SER A 206 21.02 10.52 16.77
N TYR A 207 20.54 11.45 17.59
CA TYR A 207 19.21 11.35 18.20
C TYR A 207 18.07 11.50 17.19
N LYS A 208 18.27 12.29 16.13
CA LYS A 208 17.33 12.39 15.01
C LYS A 208 17.17 11.05 14.29
N ASN A 209 18.29 10.45 13.89
CA ASN A 209 18.32 9.25 13.05
C ASN A 209 18.13 7.93 13.82
N GLY A 210 18.50 7.91 15.10
CA GLY A 210 18.60 6.70 15.91
C GLY A 210 20.01 6.08 15.91
N PHE A 211 20.29 5.27 16.93
CA PHE A 211 21.59 4.62 17.13
C PHE A 211 21.46 3.38 18.02
N GLY A 212 22.51 2.56 18.05
CA GLY A 212 22.57 1.30 18.80
C GLY A 212 22.07 0.09 18.01
N ASN A 213 21.62 -0.94 18.72
CA ASN A 213 21.17 -2.22 18.14
C ASN A 213 19.80 -2.60 18.74
N LEU A 214 18.81 -2.90 17.90
CA LEU A 214 17.46 -3.31 18.35
C LEU A 214 17.47 -4.60 19.20
N ASN A 215 18.51 -5.43 19.05
CA ASN A 215 18.73 -6.62 19.89
C ASN A 215 19.60 -6.33 21.13
N GLY A 216 20.07 -5.09 21.34
CA GLY A 216 20.91 -4.63 22.46
C GLY A 216 20.39 -3.32 23.07
N GLU A 217 21.27 -2.37 23.34
CA GLU A 217 20.90 -0.99 23.71
C GLU A 217 20.68 -0.13 22.46
N PHE A 218 19.66 0.74 22.48
CA PHE A 218 19.38 1.61 21.34
C PHE A 218 18.49 2.81 21.68
N TRP A 219 18.51 3.77 20.76
CA TRP A 219 17.51 4.83 20.60
C TRP A 219 16.95 4.76 19.18
N LEU A 220 15.63 4.66 19.03
CA LEU A 220 14.98 4.44 17.73
C LEU A 220 15.09 5.63 16.78
N GLY A 221 15.30 6.84 17.30
CA GLY A 221 15.40 8.08 16.53
C GLY A 221 14.15 8.96 16.64
N ASN A 222 14.36 10.28 16.75
CA ASN A 222 13.30 11.25 16.95
C ASN A 222 12.38 11.37 15.73
N ASP A 223 12.91 11.22 14.52
CA ASP A 223 12.10 11.18 13.30
C ASP A 223 11.12 9.99 13.33
N ASN A 224 11.59 8.83 13.81
CA ASN A 224 10.74 7.65 13.96
C ASN A 224 9.71 7.82 15.09
N LEU A 225 10.11 8.39 16.23
CA LEU A 225 9.19 8.72 17.32
C LEU A 225 8.09 9.67 16.89
N ARG A 226 8.42 10.70 16.12
CA ARG A 226 7.44 11.63 15.53
C ARG A 226 6.41 10.87 14.69
N ARG A 227 6.86 9.93 13.85
CA ARG A 227 5.97 9.13 12.99
C ARG A 227 5.08 8.18 13.80
N LEU A 228 5.63 7.50 14.79
CA LEU A 228 4.89 6.58 15.65
C LEU A 228 3.83 7.28 16.50
N THR A 229 4.14 8.47 17.00
CA THR A 229 3.29 9.22 17.93
C THR A 229 2.42 10.27 17.26
N ALA A 230 2.37 10.28 15.93
CA ALA A 230 1.46 11.15 15.18
C ALA A 230 -0.02 10.72 15.32
N ALA A 231 -0.27 9.44 15.63
CA ALA A 231 -1.59 8.93 15.95
C ALA A 231 -2.13 9.54 17.26
N ASP A 232 -3.45 9.67 17.39
CA ASP A 232 -4.05 10.40 18.51
C ASP A 232 -4.00 9.67 19.86
N GLU A 233 -3.87 8.34 19.84
CA GLU A 233 -3.96 7.48 21.02
C GLU A 233 -2.68 6.66 21.20
N VAL A 234 -1.59 7.32 21.59
CA VAL A 234 -0.34 6.63 21.96
C VAL A 234 -0.07 6.84 23.45
N MET A 235 -0.01 5.73 24.17
CA MET A 235 0.42 5.68 25.57
C MET A 235 1.91 5.39 25.67
N LEU A 236 2.56 5.92 26.70
CA LEU A 236 3.94 5.61 27.04
C LEU A 236 3.96 4.78 28.32
N ARG A 237 4.78 3.73 28.32
CA ARG A 237 5.21 3.02 29.52
C ARG A 237 6.72 3.10 29.64
N VAL A 238 7.20 3.37 30.85
CA VAL A 238 8.62 3.38 31.23
C VAL A 238 8.80 2.36 32.33
N ASP A 239 9.56 1.31 32.06
CA ASP A 239 9.97 0.30 33.04
C ASP A 239 11.40 0.59 33.50
N LEU A 240 11.62 0.53 34.82
CA LEU A 240 12.89 0.82 35.47
C LEU A 240 13.24 -0.31 36.44
N GLU A 241 14.51 -0.66 36.50
CA GLU A 241 15.08 -1.62 37.45
C GLU A 241 16.34 -1.01 38.07
N ASP A 242 16.48 -1.09 39.39
CA ASP A 242 17.69 -0.68 40.09
C ASP A 242 18.71 -1.83 40.22
N PHE A 243 19.90 -1.55 40.75
CA PHE A 243 20.96 -2.56 40.89
C PHE A 243 20.67 -3.66 41.92
N ASP A 244 19.68 -3.45 42.79
CA ASP A 244 19.22 -4.43 43.77
C ASP A 244 18.06 -5.29 43.21
N GLY A 245 17.65 -5.06 41.96
CA GLY A 245 16.58 -5.77 41.26
C GLY A 245 15.16 -5.27 41.59
N ASN A 246 15.03 -4.10 42.22
CA ASN A 246 13.72 -3.51 42.45
C ASN A 246 13.19 -2.89 41.15
N VAL A 247 11.96 -3.25 40.79
CA VAL A 247 11.29 -2.77 39.57
C VAL A 247 10.25 -1.70 39.89
N ALA A 248 10.18 -0.68 39.06
CA ALA A 248 9.14 0.36 39.12
C ALA A 248 8.72 0.77 37.71
N TYR A 249 7.52 1.33 37.56
CA TYR A 249 7.03 1.78 36.27
C TYR A 249 6.35 3.15 36.33
N ALA A 250 6.32 3.82 35.19
CA ALA A 250 5.54 5.04 34.94
C ALA A 250 4.81 4.93 33.61
N GLU A 251 3.52 5.22 33.61
CA GLU A 251 2.63 5.23 32.46
C GLU A 251 2.07 6.62 32.21
N TYR A 252 1.85 6.96 30.95
CA TYR A 252 1.28 8.22 30.51
C TYR A 252 0.26 7.94 29.40
N THR A 253 -0.99 8.35 29.60
CA THR A 253 -2.08 8.15 28.62
C THR A 253 -1.93 8.98 27.36
N THR A 254 -1.04 9.96 27.36
CA THR A 254 -0.71 10.77 26.19
C THR A 254 0.78 10.87 26.04
N PHE A 255 1.29 10.49 24.87
CA PHE A 255 2.69 10.66 24.49
C PHE A 255 2.79 11.02 23.01
N LYS A 256 3.24 12.24 22.72
CA LYS A 256 3.54 12.70 21.36
C LYS A 256 4.87 13.43 21.29
N VAL A 257 5.53 13.27 20.16
CA VAL A 257 6.76 13.98 19.81
C VAL A 257 6.47 14.88 18.62
N ALA A 258 6.80 16.17 18.76
CA ALA A 258 6.63 17.15 17.68
C ALA A 258 7.66 16.96 16.55
N GLY A 259 7.50 17.70 15.45
CA GLY A 259 8.46 17.65 14.35
C GLY A 259 9.79 18.32 14.68
N GLU A 260 10.77 18.15 13.80
CA GLU A 260 12.11 18.75 13.95
C GLU A 260 12.08 20.27 14.06
N ALA A 261 11.20 20.95 13.31
CA ALA A 261 11.04 22.41 13.37
C ALA A 261 10.63 22.89 14.79
N ASP A 262 9.90 22.06 15.52
CA ASP A 262 9.50 22.25 16.92
C ASP A 262 10.47 21.56 17.89
N LYS A 263 11.67 21.21 17.42
CA LYS A 263 12.76 20.58 18.18
C LYS A 263 12.37 19.29 18.88
N TYR A 264 11.46 18.51 18.27
CA TYR A 264 10.93 17.27 18.85
C TYR A 264 10.32 17.44 20.25
N ARG A 265 9.71 18.60 20.51
CA ARG A 265 9.06 18.91 21.80
C ARG A 265 8.12 17.80 22.25
N LEU A 266 8.23 17.46 23.54
CA LEU A 266 7.45 16.42 24.19
C LEU A 266 6.04 16.94 24.52
N ILE A 267 5.03 16.13 24.22
CA ILE A 267 3.65 16.34 24.66
C ILE A 267 3.28 15.10 25.44
N ILE A 268 3.16 15.23 26.77
CA ILE A 268 2.93 14.10 27.67
C ILE A 268 1.78 14.39 28.65
N GLY A 269 1.10 13.39 29.18
CA GLY A 269 0.01 13.61 30.14
C GLY A 269 -0.58 12.32 30.71
N GLY A 270 -1.45 12.47 31.72
CA GLY A 270 -2.18 11.37 32.35
C GLY A 270 -1.27 10.35 33.05
N TYR A 271 -0.39 10.83 33.93
CA TYR A 271 0.54 9.98 34.66
C TYR A 271 -0.17 8.97 35.57
N ASN A 272 0.35 7.75 35.62
CA ASN A 272 0.09 6.72 36.61
C ASN A 272 1.35 5.87 36.85
N GLY A 273 1.49 5.20 38.00
CA GLY A 273 2.57 4.22 38.23
C GLY A 273 3.23 4.31 39.59
N THR A 274 4.28 3.50 39.78
CA THR A 274 5.01 3.35 41.06
C THR A 274 6.34 4.09 41.12
N ALA A 275 6.88 4.52 39.98
CA ALA A 275 8.19 5.18 39.89
C ALA A 275 8.18 6.69 40.24
N GLY A 276 7.01 7.27 40.52
CA GLY A 276 6.81 8.72 40.60
C GLY A 276 6.78 9.42 39.23
N ASP A 277 6.23 10.63 39.17
CA ASP A 277 6.19 11.43 37.93
C ASP A 277 7.41 12.36 37.82
N SER A 278 8.38 11.94 37.01
CA SER A 278 9.56 12.75 36.70
C SER A 278 9.59 13.28 35.26
N MET A 279 8.59 12.97 34.42
CA MET A 279 8.56 13.37 33.00
C MET A 279 7.68 14.59 32.73
N THR A 280 6.62 14.81 33.51
CA THR A 280 5.64 15.90 33.24
C THR A 280 6.28 17.29 33.23
N ARG A 281 7.39 17.50 33.94
CA ARG A 281 8.15 18.76 33.95
C ARG A 281 8.94 19.05 32.65
N HIS A 282 9.00 18.09 31.73
CA HIS A 282 9.78 18.15 30.48
C HIS A 282 8.94 18.44 29.23
N LYS A 283 7.67 18.86 29.39
CA LYS A 283 6.79 19.30 28.30
C LYS A 283 7.31 20.55 27.58
#